data_AF-A0A7W6CTJ4-F1
#
_entry.id   AF-A0A7W6CTJ4-F1
#
_cell.length_a   1.000
_cell.length_b   1.000
_cell.length_c   1.000
_cell.angle_alpha   90.00
_cell.angle_beta   90.00
_cell.angle_gamma   90.00
#
_symmetry.space_group_name_H-M   'P 1'
#
loop_
_entity.id
_entity.type
_entity.pdbx_description
1 polymer ?
#
loop_
_entity_poly.entity_id
_entity_poly.type
_entity_poly.pdbx_seq_one_letter_code
_entity_poly.pdbx_strand_id
1 'polypeptide(L)'
;MHWPKMVYHFHSEGFELPRGADLLAEGDVYRNQAFRYNGHAWALQFHAELTRAMMHRWVVHGAHRFILPNAQQGREHLEGRMLFDAPLRAWLDEFLDLVFEGRKPKSAPSARATLTA
;
A
#
# COMPACT_ATOMS: atom_id res chain seq x y z
N MET A 1 -8.14 4.42 11.85
CA MET A 1 -7.07 4.72 10.90
C MET A 1 -7.70 5.11 9.57
N HIS A 2 -7.30 6.26 9.03
CA HIS A 2 -7.76 6.75 7.74
C HIS A 2 -6.84 6.22 6.64
N TRP A 3 -7.35 5.33 5.79
CA TRP A 3 -6.57 4.76 4.70
C TRP A 3 -6.31 5.81 3.59
N PRO A 4 -5.13 5.81 2.97
CA PRO A 4 -4.85 6.68 1.84
C PRO A 4 -5.70 6.27 0.65
N LYS A 5 -6.13 7.24 -0.16
CA LYS A 5 -6.92 6.97 -1.37
C LYS A 5 -6.11 6.30 -2.48
N MET A 6 -4.80 6.54 -2.50
CA MET A 6 -3.86 6.01 -3.47
C MET A 6 -2.64 5.45 -2.74
N VAL A 7 -2.14 4.32 -3.21
CA VAL A 7 -0.94 3.65 -2.70
C VAL A 7 -0.04 3.27 -3.87
N TYR A 8 1.21 2.88 -3.60
CA TYR A 8 2.14 2.49 -4.64
C TYR A 8 2.19 0.97 -4.83
N HIS A 9 1.86 0.48 -6.02
CA HIS A 9 1.94 -0.94 -6.37
C HIS A 9 3.13 -1.23 -7.28
N PHE A 10 3.83 -2.33 -7.01
CA PHE A 10 4.85 -2.86 -7.91
C PHE A 10 4.94 -4.39 -7.78
N HIS A 11 3.88 -5.07 -8.17
CA HIS A 11 3.73 -6.52 -8.08
C HIS A 11 2.93 -7.06 -9.27
N SER A 12 3.00 -8.37 -9.49
CA SER A 12 2.24 -9.10 -10.53
C SER A 12 1.45 -10.27 -9.97
N GLU A 13 1.43 -10.42 -8.64
CA GLU A 13 0.81 -11.54 -7.93
C GLU A 13 0.11 -11.00 -6.69
N GLY A 14 -1.05 -11.59 -6.40
CA GLY A 14 -1.77 -11.36 -5.16
C GLY A 14 -1.62 -12.52 -4.20
N PHE A 15 -2.35 -12.46 -3.10
CA PHE A 15 -2.44 -13.57 -2.13
C PHE A 15 -3.90 -13.88 -1.78
N GLU A 16 -4.13 -15.13 -1.37
CA GLU A 16 -5.38 -15.51 -0.71
C GLU A 16 -5.37 -15.07 0.75
N LEU A 17 -6.55 -14.75 1.29
CA LEU A 17 -6.69 -14.41 2.70
C LEU A 17 -6.50 -15.67 3.55
N PRO A 18 -5.50 -15.72 4.45
CA PRO A 18 -5.33 -16.87 5.33
C PRO A 18 -6.56 -17.10 6.21
N ARG A 19 -6.88 -18.37 6.50
CA ARG A 19 -8.03 -18.72 7.36
C ARG A 19 -7.87 -18.07 8.73
N GLY A 20 -8.90 -17.33 9.16
CA GLY A 20 -8.91 -16.63 10.46
C GLY A 20 -8.15 -15.29 10.46
N ALA A 21 -7.69 -14.80 9.31
CA ALA A 21 -7.18 -13.44 9.18
C ALA A 21 -8.32 -12.43 8.99
N ASP A 22 -8.13 -11.23 9.55
CA ASP A 22 -8.98 -10.07 9.33
C ASP A 22 -8.54 -9.37 8.04
N LEU A 23 -9.38 -9.28 7.01
CA LEU A 23 -9.05 -8.43 5.86
C LEU A 23 -9.31 -6.96 6.19
N LEU A 24 -8.31 -6.13 5.95
CA LEU A 24 -8.29 -4.71 6.31
C LEU A 24 -8.55 -3.79 5.12
N ALA A 25 -8.04 -4.16 3.96
CA ALA A 25 -8.19 -3.40 2.72
C ALA A 25 -8.40 -4.33 1.52
N GLU A 26 -9.27 -3.89 0.60
CA GLU A 26 -9.54 -4.52 -0.68
C GLU A 26 -9.11 -3.66 -1.86
N GLY A 27 -8.78 -4.29 -2.98
CA GLY A 27 -8.45 -3.63 -4.25
C GLY A 27 -9.36 -4.09 -5.38
N ASP A 28 -9.35 -3.34 -6.48
CA ASP A 28 -10.15 -3.57 -7.68
C ASP A 28 -9.58 -4.68 -8.59
N VAL A 29 -8.26 -4.69 -8.80
CA VAL A 29 -7.58 -5.71 -9.63
C VAL A 29 -7.21 -6.93 -8.78
N TYR A 30 -6.49 -6.72 -7.68
CA TYR A 30 -6.17 -7.75 -6.70
C TYR A 30 -6.99 -7.48 -5.44
N ARG A 31 -7.92 -8.40 -5.15
CA ARG A 31 -8.90 -8.22 -4.08
C ARG A 31 -8.24 -7.98 -2.72
N ASN A 32 -7.23 -8.75 -2.34
CA ASN A 32 -6.67 -8.66 -0.99
C ASN A 32 -5.48 -7.71 -0.97
N GLN A 33 -5.60 -6.59 -0.25
CA GLN A 33 -4.55 -5.55 -0.20
C GLN A 33 -3.86 -5.46 1.16
N ALA A 34 -4.57 -5.74 2.24
CA ALA A 34 -3.98 -5.81 3.57
C ALA A 34 -4.78 -6.74 4.48
N PHE A 35 -4.10 -7.50 5.33
CA PHE A 35 -4.74 -8.30 6.37
C PHE A 35 -3.98 -8.23 7.69
N ARG A 36 -4.67 -8.61 8.77
CA ARG A 36 -4.09 -8.86 10.08
C ARG A 36 -4.36 -10.29 10.50
N TYR A 37 -3.33 -10.98 10.99
CA TYR A 37 -3.44 -12.34 11.49
C TYR A 37 -3.15 -12.38 12.99
N ASN A 38 -4.07 -12.98 13.74
CA ASN A 38 -3.99 -13.17 15.19
C ASN A 38 -3.61 -11.90 15.98
N GLY A 39 -4.07 -10.71 15.54
CA GLY A 39 -3.80 -9.44 16.20
C GLY A 39 -2.37 -8.89 16.10
N HIS A 40 -1.38 -9.68 15.67
CA HIS A 40 0.05 -9.34 15.79
C HIS A 40 0.79 -9.31 14.46
N ALA A 41 0.36 -10.08 13.46
CA ALA A 41 0.99 -10.09 12.15
C ALA A 41 0.19 -9.25 11.16
N TRP A 42 0.87 -8.38 10.42
CA TRP A 42 0.26 -7.49 9.44
C TRP A 42 0.90 -7.71 8.07
N ALA A 43 0.07 -7.73 7.04
CA ALA A 43 0.50 -7.86 5.66
C ALA A 43 -0.04 -6.72 4.81
N LEU A 44 0.79 -6.22 3.91
CA LEU A 44 0.46 -5.18 2.93
C LEU A 44 0.91 -5.66 1.54
N GLN A 45 0.04 -5.52 0.55
CA GLN A 45 0.31 -5.84 -0.86
C GLN A 45 1.05 -4.70 -1.60
N PHE A 46 0.96 -3.49 -1.07
CA PHE A 46 1.51 -2.26 -1.64
C PHE A 46 2.71 -1.77 -0.86
N HIS A 47 3.46 -0.84 -1.45
CA HIS A 47 4.64 -0.24 -0.86
C HIS A 47 4.33 1.15 -0.30
N ALA A 48 4.25 1.25 1.03
CA ALA A 48 4.11 2.54 1.71
C ALA A 48 5.47 3.18 2.04
N GLU A 49 6.54 2.38 2.03
CA GLU A 49 7.87 2.70 2.53
C GLU A 49 8.77 3.38 1.50
N LEU A 50 8.34 3.51 0.24
CA LEU A 50 9.21 3.98 -0.82
C LEU A 50 9.65 5.42 -0.60
N THR A 51 10.97 5.59 -0.56
CA THR A 51 11.61 6.89 -0.67
C THR A 51 11.68 7.33 -2.14
N ARG A 52 11.89 8.63 -2.37
CA ARG A 52 12.16 9.16 -3.71
C ARG A 52 13.32 8.45 -4.39
N ALA A 53 14.42 8.20 -3.66
CA ALA A 53 15.60 7.52 -4.22
C ALA A 53 15.28 6.08 -4.65
N MET A 54 14.51 5.33 -3.85
CA MET A 54 14.07 3.98 -4.21
C MET A 54 13.18 3.99 -5.44
N MET A 55 12.23 4.93 -5.50
CA MET A 55 11.31 5.05 -6.64
C MET A 55 12.05 5.37 -7.93
N HIS A 56 13.01 6.31 -7.91
CA HIS A 56 13.85 6.58 -9.08
C HIS A 56 14.60 5.32 -9.54
N ARG A 57 15.19 4.57 -8.60
CA ARG A 57 15.87 3.32 -8.90
C ARG A 57 14.93 2.28 -9.54
N TRP A 58 13.72 2.16 -9.02
CA TRP A 58 12.71 1.23 -9.53
C TRP A 58 12.23 1.62 -10.91
N VAL A 59 11.97 2.90 -11.16
CA VAL A 59 11.53 3.39 -12.47
C VAL A 59 12.56 3.11 -13.56
N VAL A 60 13.85 3.25 -13.25
CA VAL A 60 14.93 2.98 -14.21
C VAL A 60 15.11 1.49 -14.46
N HIS A 61 15.30 0.68 -13.41
CA HIS A 61 15.59 -0.74 -13.59
C HIS A 61 14.36 -1.57 -13.98
N GLY A 62 13.17 -1.12 -13.58
CA GLY A 62 11.90 -1.74 -13.87
C GLY A 62 11.28 -1.32 -15.20
N ALA A 63 11.94 -0.43 -15.98
CA ALA A 63 11.34 0.18 -17.18
C ALA A 63 10.80 -0.85 -18.19
N HIS A 64 11.48 -1.99 -18.34
CA HIS A 64 11.06 -3.08 -19.22
C HIS A 64 9.72 -3.73 -18.81
N ARG A 65 9.24 -3.52 -17.58
CA ARG A 65 7.96 -4.02 -17.07
C ARG A 65 6.79 -3.08 -17.36
N PHE A 66 7.04 -1.85 -17.78
CA PHE A 66 5.97 -0.86 -18.06
C PHE A 66 5.19 -1.15 -19.34
N ILE A 67 5.53 -2.22 -20.07
CA ILE A 67 4.74 -2.75 -21.17
C ILE A 67 3.66 -3.74 -20.71
N LEU A 68 3.71 -4.17 -19.44
CA LEU A 68 2.78 -5.17 -18.91
C LEU A 68 1.39 -4.54 -18.68
N PRO A 69 0.31 -5.35 -18.72
CA PRO A 69 -1.04 -4.86 -18.46
C PRO A 69 -1.12 -4.13 -17.11
N ASN A 70 -1.85 -3.01 -17.10
CA ASN A 70 -2.05 -2.14 -15.93
C ASN A 70 -0.78 -1.50 -15.35
N ALA A 71 0.38 -1.65 -15.98
CA ALA A 71 1.60 -0.98 -15.54
C ALA A 71 1.57 0.49 -15.97
N GLN A 72 1.74 1.39 -15.00
CA GLN A 72 1.95 2.82 -15.26
C GLN A 72 3.36 3.07 -15.84
N GLN A 73 3.47 4.09 -16.69
CA GLN A 73 4.75 4.54 -17.23
C GLN A 73 5.58 5.25 -16.17
N GLY A 74 6.92 5.23 -16.31
CA GLY A 74 7.85 5.81 -15.33
C GLY A 74 7.52 7.25 -14.90
N ARG A 75 7.00 8.07 -15.81
CA ARG A 75 6.56 9.45 -15.51
C ARG A 75 5.41 9.48 -14.50
N GLU A 76 4.42 8.60 -14.68
CA GLU A 76 3.23 8.53 -13.83
C GLU A 76 3.58 8.09 -12.41
N HIS A 77 4.55 7.18 -12.24
CA HIS A 77 5.09 6.81 -10.92
C HIS A 77 5.65 8.04 -10.18
N LEU A 78 6.47 8.86 -10.87
CA LEU A 78 7.12 10.04 -10.29
C LEU A 78 6.12 11.18 -10.02
N GLU A 79 5.14 11.38 -10.91
CA GLU A 79 4.08 12.39 -10.74
C GLU A 79 3.12 11.99 -9.62
N GLY A 80 2.68 10.73 -9.58
CA GLY A 80 1.81 10.21 -8.52
C GLY A 80 2.44 10.35 -7.13
N ARG A 81 3.76 10.16 -7.02
CA ARG A 81 4.50 10.44 -5.78
C ARG A 81 4.31 11.88 -5.30
N MET A 82 4.42 12.86 -6.19
CA MET A 82 4.26 14.28 -5.82
C MET A 82 2.86 14.58 -5.29
N LEU A 83 1.84 13.86 -5.74
CA LEU A 83 0.45 14.06 -5.35
C LEU A 83 0.06 13.31 -4.07
N PHE A 84 0.55 12.08 -3.91
CA PHE A 84 0.02 11.13 -2.92
C PHE A 84 0.99 10.74 -1.80
N ASP A 85 2.23 11.24 -1.82
CA ASP A 85 3.22 10.94 -0.78
C ASP A 85 2.74 11.32 0.62
N ALA A 86 2.39 12.60 0.83
CA ALA A 86 2.13 13.09 2.18
C ALA A 86 1.01 12.32 2.90
N PRO A 87 -0.14 12.02 2.27
CA PRO A 87 -1.16 11.17 2.88
C PRO A 87 -0.68 9.73 3.16
N LEU A 88 0.06 9.12 2.23
CA LEU A 88 0.60 7.77 2.41
C LEU A 88 1.62 7.70 3.55
N ARG A 89 2.45 8.73 3.68
CA ARG A 89 3.44 8.85 4.75
C ARG A 89 2.78 9.05 6.11
N ALA A 90 1.79 9.93 6.21
CA ALA A 90 1.04 10.14 7.44
C ALA A 90 0.33 8.85 7.90
N TRP A 91 -0.24 8.11 6.94
CA TRP A 91 -0.77 6.78 7.21
C TRP A 91 0.32 5.82 7.70
N LEU A 92 1.48 5.74 7.02
CA LEU A 92 2.55 4.83 7.44
C LEU A 92 3.03 5.12 8.86
N ASP A 93 3.18 6.39 9.25
CA ASP A 93 3.58 6.76 10.60
C ASP A 93 2.55 6.28 11.65
N GLU A 94 1.24 6.51 11.41
CA GLU A 94 0.18 5.96 12.28
C GLU A 94 0.16 4.42 12.30
N PHE A 95 0.51 3.78 11.17
CA PHE A 95 0.50 2.32 11.04
C PHE A 95 1.61 1.72 11.89
N LEU A 96 2.81 2.30 11.82
CA LEU A 96 3.96 1.84 12.59
C LEU A 96 3.76 2.07 14.10
N ASP A 97 3.15 3.20 14.49
CA ASP A 97 2.72 3.45 15.88
C ASP A 97 1.76 2.37 16.39
N LEU A 98 0.80 1.95 15.55
CA LEU A 98 -0.14 0.88 15.89
C LEU A 98 0.58 -0.48 16.01
N VAL A 99 1.45 -0.81 15.06
CA VAL A 99 2.11 -2.12 14.98
C VAL A 99 3.12 -2.30 16.11
N PHE A 100 3.96 -1.31 16.38
CA PHE A 100 5.09 -1.43 17.29
C PHE A 100 4.80 -0.92 18.70
N GLU A 101 3.90 0.04 18.85
CA GLU A 101 3.62 0.66 20.15
C GLU A 101 2.19 0.37 20.65
N GLY A 102 1.36 -0.31 19.85
CA GLY A 102 -0.03 -0.59 20.19
C GLY A 102 -0.89 0.67 20.32
N ARG A 103 -0.41 1.82 19.83
CA ARG A 103 -1.14 3.08 19.89
C ARG A 103 -2.38 2.98 19.03
N LYS A 104 -3.53 3.37 19.60
CA LYS A 104 -4.77 3.46 18.80
C LYS A 104 -4.60 4.56 17.75
N PRO A 105 -5.05 4.34 16.50
CA PRO A 105 -4.97 5.37 15.47
C PRO A 105 -5.72 6.62 15.93
N LYS A 106 -5.16 7.80 15.66
CA LYS A 106 -5.79 9.09 16.01
C LYS A 106 -7.08 9.32 15.22
N SER A 107 -7.12 8.77 14.02
CA SER A 107 -8.28 8.75 13.14
C SER A 107 -9.21 7.56 13.48
N ALA A 108 -10.53 7.80 13.49
CA ALA A 108 -11.52 6.77 13.78
C ALA A 108 -11.29 5.48 12.95
N PRO A 109 -11.59 4.29 13.48
CA PRO A 109 -11.49 3.06 12.71
C PRO A 109 -12.42 3.17 11.50
N SER A 110 -11.83 3.18 10.31
CA SER A 110 -12.59 3.00 9.07
C SER A 110 -13.07 1.56 9.01
N ALA A 111 -14.29 1.35 8.50
CA ALA A 111 -14.64 0.07 7.90
C ALA A 111 -13.58 -0.29 6.83
N ARG A 112 -13.49 -1.59 6.51
CA ARG A 112 -12.61 -2.16 5.47
C ARG A 112 -12.42 -1.18 4.30
N ALA A 113 -11.18 -0.82 3.99
CA ALA A 113 -10.89 0.19 2.97
C ALA A 113 -10.92 -0.41 1.57
N THR A 114 -11.21 0.43 0.58
CA THR A 114 -11.00 0.13 -0.83
C THR A 114 -9.86 1.00 -1.34
N LEU A 115 -8.79 0.36 -1.83
CA LEU A 115 -7.64 1.01 -2.42
C LEU A 115 -7.75 0.91 -3.94
N THR A 116 -7.44 2.00 -4.62
CA THR A 116 -7.40 2.05 -6.09
C THR A 116 -5.95 1.95 -6.55
N ALA A 117 -5.72 1.21 -7.63
CA ALA A 117 -4.44 1.08 -8.30
C ALA A 117 -4.12 2.25 -9.24
#